data_AF-A4ZKB5-F1
#
_entry.id   AF-A4ZKB5-F1
#
_cell.length_a   1.000
_cell.length_b   1.000
_cell.length_c   1.000
_cell.angle_alpha   90.00
_cell.angle_beta   90.00
_cell.angle_gamma   90.00
#
_symmetry.space_group_name_H-M   'P 1'
#
loop_
_entity.id
_entity.type
_entity.pdbx_description
1 polymer ?
#
loop_
_entity_poly.entity_id
_entity_poly.type
_entity_poly.pdbx_seq_one_letter_code
_entity_poly.pdbx_strand_id
1 'polypeptide(L)'
;FQHHAKPNVVIKDPDINMLNILVLGNVLPVEYGVKKLKNMPYNHQHQYFFLIGPPLLIPLYFNLHILQTMYMQRDWVDFAWYLSYYARYLTCYVPYYGVLGSFVLMTVVRVLEKHWFVWVTQ
;
A
#
# COMPACT_ATOMS: atom_id res chain seq x y z
N PHE A 1 -1.32 22.06 -8.29
CA PHE A 1 0.10 22.47 -8.21
C PHE A 1 0.40 23.21 -6.90
N GLN A 2 0.54 22.47 -5.81
CA GLN A 2 1.32 22.90 -4.63
C GLN A 2 2.05 21.64 -4.15
N HIS A 3 3.13 21.27 -4.83
CA HIS A 3 3.94 20.08 -4.52
C HIS A 3 4.93 20.32 -3.36
N HIS A 4 4.81 21.45 -2.66
CA HIS A 4 5.63 21.78 -1.51
C HIS A 4 4.71 22.10 -0.33
N ALA A 5 4.32 21.06 0.39
CA ALA A 5 3.75 21.24 1.72
C ALA A 5 4.77 22.00 2.59
N LYS A 6 4.31 23.00 3.35
CA LYS A 6 5.17 23.63 4.36
C LYS A 6 5.58 22.54 5.36
N PRO A 7 6.88 22.39 5.68
CA PRO A 7 7.36 21.33 6.57
C PRO A 7 6.73 21.34 7.97
N ASN A 8 6.07 22.44 8.36
CA ASN A 8 5.43 22.60 9.66
C ASN A 8 3.95 22.15 9.68
N VAL A 9 3.35 21.72 8.56
CA VAL A 9 1.93 21.31 8.51
C VAL A 9 1.80 19.91 7.93
N VAL A 10 1.80 18.93 8.82
CA VAL A 10 1.89 17.50 8.48
C VAL A 10 0.63 16.98 7.79
N ILE A 11 -0.54 17.55 8.08
CA ILE A 11 -1.84 17.13 7.52
C ILE A 11 -2.05 17.64 6.09
N LYS A 12 -1.23 18.61 5.64
CA LYS A 12 -1.41 19.25 4.33
C LYS A 12 -0.88 18.40 3.18
N ASP A 13 0.01 17.46 3.48
CA ASP A 13 0.56 16.54 2.51
C ASP A 13 -0.28 15.24 2.50
N PRO A 14 -1.05 14.98 1.42
CA PRO A 14 -1.85 13.76 1.33
C PRO A 14 -0.99 12.49 1.41
N ASP A 15 0.30 12.57 1.04
CA ASP A 15 1.24 11.45 1.11
C ASP A 15 1.69 11.13 2.55
N ILE A 16 1.60 12.11 3.46
CA ILE A 16 2.02 12.02 4.88
C ILE A 16 0.80 11.87 5.81
N ASN A 17 -0.43 11.88 5.29
CA ASN A 17 -1.67 11.71 6.07
C ASN A 17 -1.90 10.26 6.57
N MET A 18 -0.82 9.50 6.76
CA MET A 18 -0.79 8.19 7.41
C MET A 18 -0.53 8.29 8.91
N LEU A 19 -0.63 9.47 9.51
CA LEU A 19 -0.32 9.74 10.94
C LEU A 19 -1.07 8.84 11.93
N ASN A 20 -2.22 8.29 11.55
CA ASN A 20 -2.97 7.34 12.36
C ASN A 20 -2.33 5.94 12.41
N ILE A 21 -1.39 5.64 11.50
CA ILE A 21 -0.75 4.33 11.31
C ILE A 21 0.77 4.43 11.52
N LEU A 22 1.39 5.52 11.06
CA LEU A 22 2.82 5.72 11.08
C LEU A 22 3.18 7.11 11.62
N VAL A 23 3.89 7.14 12.75
CA VAL A 23 4.42 8.38 13.32
C VAL A 23 5.89 8.51 12.94
N LEU A 24 6.23 9.53 12.15
CA LEU A 24 7.57 9.70 11.57
C LEU A 24 8.37 10.82 12.26
N GLY A 25 9.68 10.63 12.38
CA GLY A 25 10.58 11.63 12.95
C GLY A 25 10.53 11.74 14.48
N ASN A 26 11.14 12.79 15.03
CA ASN A 26 11.35 12.93 16.49
C ASN A 26 10.26 13.77 17.19
N VAL A 27 9.61 14.70 16.47
CA VAL A 27 8.64 15.65 17.07
C VAL A 27 7.23 15.06 17.13
N LEU A 28 6.81 14.38 16.06
CA LEU A 28 5.47 13.79 15.95
C LEU A 28 5.16 12.71 17.00
N PRO A 29 6.09 11.80 17.36
CA PRO A 29 5.85 10.82 18.42
C PRO A 29 5.63 11.47 19.80
N VAL A 30 6.35 12.56 20.08
CA VAL A 30 6.22 13.30 21.35
C VAL A 30 4.87 13.98 21.42
N GLU A 31 4.44 14.67 20.36
CA GLU A 31 3.12 15.30 20.31
C GLU A 31 1.98 14.29 20.43
N TYR A 32 2.08 13.14 19.74
CA TYR A 32 1.08 12.07 19.82
C TYR A 32 1.01 11.43 21.21
N GLY A 33 2.18 11.23 21.85
CA GLY A 33 2.29 10.73 23.22
C GLY A 33 1.65 11.68 24.23
N VAL A 34 1.89 12.99 24.10
CA VAL A 34 1.30 14.03 24.97
C VAL A 34 -0.22 14.11 24.77
N LYS A 35 -0.70 14.02 23.54
CA LYS A 35 -2.14 14.05 23.21
C LYS A 35 -2.88 12.74 23.56
N LYS A 36 -2.17 11.69 23.99
CA LYS A 36 -2.71 10.33 24.27
C LYS A 36 -3.56 9.76 23.12
N LEU A 37 -3.24 10.13 21.88
CA LEU A 37 -3.91 9.62 20.68
C LEU A 37 -3.31 8.25 20.35
N LYS A 38 -3.83 7.18 20.98
CA LYS A 38 -3.26 5.83 20.88
C LYS A 38 -4.17 4.90 20.09
N ASN A 39 -3.93 4.80 18.78
CA ASN A 39 -4.54 3.75 17.94
C ASN A 39 -3.64 2.50 17.88
N MET A 40 -2.31 2.68 17.84
CA MET A 40 -1.33 1.60 17.83
C MET A 40 -0.11 1.92 18.73
N PRO A 41 0.56 0.90 19.29
CA PRO A 41 1.69 1.10 20.20
C PRO A 41 2.98 1.51 19.47
N TYR A 42 3.42 2.77 19.63
CA TYR A 42 4.61 3.34 18.98
C TYR A 42 5.92 2.57 19.24
N ASN A 43 6.10 2.02 20.44
CA ASN A 43 7.29 1.25 20.82
C ASN A 43 7.52 0.02 19.91
N HIS A 44 6.45 -0.55 19.35
CA HIS A 44 6.52 -1.67 18.42
C HIS A 44 6.40 -1.24 16.95
N GLN A 45 6.42 0.05 16.63
CA GLN A 45 6.23 0.57 15.27
C GLN A 45 7.22 -0.01 14.27
N HIS A 46 8.48 -0.17 14.67
CA HIS A 46 9.50 -0.80 13.83
C HIS A 46 9.20 -2.26 13.48
N GLN A 47 8.47 -3.00 14.33
CA GLN A 47 8.15 -4.42 14.13
C GLN A 47 6.98 -4.60 13.16
N TYR A 48 5.88 -3.87 13.36
CA TYR A 48 4.72 -3.99 12.48
C TYR A 48 4.89 -3.20 11.18
N PHE A 49 5.69 -2.13 11.15
CA PHE A 49 5.94 -1.38 9.92
C PHE A 49 6.62 -2.24 8.86
N PHE A 50 7.60 -3.07 9.23
CA PHE A 50 8.27 -3.97 8.29
C PHE A 50 7.30 -5.00 7.70
N LEU A 51 6.39 -5.54 8.53
CA LEU A 51 5.45 -6.57 8.11
C LEU A 51 4.21 -6.02 7.37
N ILE A 52 3.78 -4.79 7.67
CA ILE A 52 2.50 -4.22 7.19
C ILE A 52 2.74 -3.11 6.16
N GLY A 53 3.77 -2.30 6.31
CA GLY A 53 4.03 -1.13 5.46
C GLY A 53 4.31 -1.52 4.00
N PRO A 54 5.44 -2.16 3.69
CA PRO A 54 5.80 -2.52 2.33
C PRO A 54 4.84 -3.51 1.63
N PRO A 55 4.39 -4.61 2.27
CA PRO A 55 3.63 -5.65 1.58
C PRO A 55 2.11 -5.49 1.65
N LEU A 56 1.55 -4.69 2.57
CA LEU A 56 0.11 -4.52 2.75
C LEU A 56 -0.37 -3.16 2.26
N LEU A 57 0.42 -2.11 2.48
CA LEU A 57 0.08 -0.77 2.02
C LEU A 57 0.30 -0.62 0.50
N ILE A 58 1.43 -1.08 -0.03
CA ILE A 58 1.78 -0.80 -1.44
C ILE A 58 0.91 -1.59 -2.44
N PRO A 59 0.68 -2.91 -2.33
CA PRO A 59 -0.09 -3.61 -3.34
C PRO A 59 -1.60 -3.42 -3.17
N LEU A 60 -2.15 -3.47 -1.95
CA LEU A 60 -3.61 -3.43 -1.76
C LEU A 60 -4.17 -2.01 -1.97
N TYR A 61 -3.58 -1.00 -1.32
CA TYR A 61 -4.03 0.38 -1.49
C TYR A 61 -3.78 0.86 -2.92
N PHE A 62 -2.58 0.65 -3.49
CA PHE A 62 -2.33 1.13 -4.85
C PHE A 62 -3.10 0.35 -5.91
N ASN A 63 -3.33 -0.98 -5.77
CA ASN A 63 -4.18 -1.66 -6.77
C ASN A 63 -5.61 -1.12 -6.74
N LEU A 64 -6.18 -0.88 -5.55
CA LEU A 64 -7.51 -0.28 -5.43
C LEU A 64 -7.53 1.17 -5.93
N HIS A 65 -6.50 1.94 -5.60
CA HIS A 65 -6.36 3.33 -6.03
C HIS A 65 -6.22 3.42 -7.56
N ILE A 66 -5.40 2.57 -8.18
CA ILE A 66 -5.23 2.46 -9.64
C ILE A 66 -6.55 2.09 -10.31
N LEU A 67 -7.29 1.12 -9.75
CA LEU A 67 -8.62 0.77 -10.25
C LEU A 67 -9.59 1.95 -10.16
N GLN A 68 -9.57 2.67 -9.04
CA GLN A 68 -10.40 3.84 -8.82
C GLN A 68 -10.06 4.96 -9.80
N THR A 69 -8.78 5.27 -10.02
CA THR A 69 -8.37 6.30 -10.98
C THR A 69 -8.70 5.90 -12.41
N MET A 70 -8.42 4.66 -12.83
CA MET A 70 -8.82 4.15 -14.16
C MET A 70 -10.33 4.30 -14.40
N TYR A 71 -11.14 3.97 -13.39
CA TYR A 71 -12.59 4.13 -13.47
C TYR A 71 -13.02 5.60 -13.56
N MET A 72 -12.44 6.49 -12.74
CA MET A 72 -12.78 7.91 -12.72
C MET A 72 -12.31 8.66 -13.98
N GLN A 73 -11.14 8.29 -14.51
CA GLN A 73 -10.55 8.88 -15.72
C GLN A 73 -11.16 8.30 -17.01
N ARG A 74 -11.93 7.21 -16.90
CA ARG A 74 -12.55 6.49 -18.03
C ARG A 74 -11.53 5.92 -19.02
N ASP A 75 -10.39 5.47 -18.50
CA ASP A 75 -9.34 4.84 -19.30
C ASP A 75 -9.69 3.37 -19.60
N TRP A 76 -10.65 3.18 -20.50
CA TRP A 76 -11.21 1.86 -20.84
C TRP A 76 -10.18 0.89 -21.42
N VAL A 77 -9.19 1.39 -22.16
CA VAL A 77 -8.13 0.58 -22.76
C VAL A 77 -7.26 -0.05 -21.67
N ASP A 78 -6.81 0.77 -20.72
CA ASP A 78 -5.99 0.29 -19.60
C ASP A 78 -6.77 -0.61 -18.67
N PHE A 79 -8.06 -0.31 -18.45
CA PHE A 79 -8.96 -1.17 -17.70
C PHE A 79 -9.14 -2.56 -18.36
N ALA A 80 -9.28 -2.61 -19.69
CA ALA A 80 -9.38 -3.86 -20.43
C ALA A 80 -8.07 -4.67 -20.36
N TRP A 81 -6.91 -4.01 -20.45
CA TRP A 81 -5.62 -4.66 -20.26
C TRP A 81 -5.45 -5.20 -18.84
N TYR A 82 -5.86 -4.43 -17.84
CA TYR A 82 -5.85 -4.87 -16.44
C TYR A 82 -6.71 -6.13 -16.27
N LEU A 83 -7.97 -6.10 -16.74
CA LEU A 83 -8.87 -7.24 -16.60
C LEU A 83 -8.38 -8.48 -17.37
N SER A 84 -7.87 -8.29 -18.59
CA SER A 84 -7.36 -9.40 -19.42
C SER A 84 -6.15 -10.09 -18.78
N TYR A 85 -5.28 -9.35 -18.09
CA TYR A 85 -4.17 -9.93 -17.32
C TYR A 85 -4.69 -10.87 -16.21
N TYR A 86 -5.64 -10.41 -15.38
CA TYR A 86 -6.19 -11.23 -14.30
C TYR A 86 -7.02 -12.41 -14.82
N ALA A 87 -7.76 -12.21 -15.91
CA ALA A 87 -8.48 -13.28 -16.58
C ALA A 87 -7.53 -14.37 -17.08
N ARG A 88 -6.45 -13.99 -17.78
CA ARG A 88 -5.40 -14.93 -18.24
C ARG A 88 -4.72 -15.65 -17.07
N TYR A 89 -4.39 -14.92 -16.00
CA TYR A 89 -3.81 -15.52 -14.81
C TYR A 89 -4.74 -16.61 -14.24
N LEU A 90 -6.02 -16.28 -14.01
CA LEU A 90 -6.97 -17.23 -13.47
C LEU A 90 -7.19 -18.42 -14.40
N THR A 91 -7.34 -18.22 -15.71
CA THR A 91 -7.52 -19.35 -16.64
C THR A 91 -6.28 -20.25 -16.71
N CYS A 92 -5.08 -19.71 -16.59
CA CYS A 92 -3.86 -20.49 -16.57
C CYS A 92 -3.64 -21.25 -15.25
N TYR A 93 -3.89 -20.62 -14.09
CA TYR A 93 -3.50 -21.20 -12.79
C TYR A 93 -4.63 -21.95 -12.07
N VAL A 94 -5.90 -21.62 -12.32
CA VAL A 94 -7.05 -22.29 -11.69
C VAL A 94 -7.09 -23.81 -11.98
N PRO A 95 -6.79 -24.31 -13.20
CA PRO A 95 -6.77 -25.74 -13.46
C PRO A 95 -5.71 -26.50 -12.64
N TYR A 96 -4.60 -25.85 -12.26
CA TYR A 96 -3.50 -26.50 -11.54
C TYR A 96 -3.64 -26.40 -10.01
N TYR A 97 -4.01 -25.23 -9.50
CA TYR A 97 -4.00 -24.94 -8.06
C TYR A 97 -5.41 -24.77 -7.47
N GLY A 98 -6.45 -24.87 -8.29
CA GLY A 98 -7.81 -24.46 -7.94
C GLY A 98 -7.93 -22.94 -7.78
N VAL A 99 -9.14 -22.47 -7.51
CA VAL A 99 -9.43 -21.04 -7.32
C VAL A 99 -8.67 -20.48 -6.11
N LEU A 100 -8.78 -21.13 -4.95
CA LEU A 100 -8.13 -20.68 -3.71
C LEU A 100 -6.60 -20.72 -3.82
N GLY A 101 -6.03 -21.78 -4.38
CA GLY A 101 -4.57 -21.89 -4.54
C GLY A 101 -4.01 -20.84 -5.51
N SER A 102 -4.75 -20.51 -6.57
CA SER A 102 -4.37 -19.44 -7.49
C SER A 102 -4.33 -18.06 -6.82
N PHE A 103 -5.29 -17.77 -5.94
CA PHE A 103 -5.29 -16.53 -5.16
C PHE A 103 -4.13 -16.49 -4.17
N VAL A 104 -3.88 -17.58 -3.43
CA VAL A 104 -2.74 -17.67 -2.49
C VAL A 104 -1.41 -17.46 -3.21
N LEU A 105 -1.21 -18.13 -4.35
CA LEU A 105 0.00 -17.98 -5.16
C LEU A 105 0.18 -16.53 -5.63
N MET A 106 -0.90 -15.88 -6.08
CA MET A 106 -0.86 -14.48 -6.48
C MET A 106 -0.45 -13.58 -5.31
N THR A 107 -1.03 -13.77 -4.13
CA THR A 107 -0.69 -12.98 -2.94
C THR A 107 0.78 -13.16 -2.54
N VAL A 108 1.28 -14.40 -2.52
CA VAL A 108 2.68 -14.69 -2.13
C VAL A 108 3.68 -14.05 -3.11
N VAL A 109 3.47 -14.24 -4.41
CA VAL A 109 4.34 -13.64 -5.45
C VAL A 109 4.35 -12.12 -5.34
N ARG A 110 3.18 -11.49 -5.13
CA ARG A 110 3.09 -10.04 -4.97
C ARG A 110 3.80 -9.56 -3.70
N VAL A 111 3.71 -10.28 -2.59
CA VAL A 111 4.44 -9.92 -1.36
C VAL A 111 5.96 -9.97 -1.59
N LEU A 112 6.46 -11.02 -2.25
CA LEU A 112 7.89 -11.16 -2.56
C LEU A 112 8.37 -10.04 -3.50
N GLU A 113 7.64 -9.76 -4.56
CA GLU A 113 7.94 -8.67 -5.50
C GLU A 113 8.04 -7.32 -4.77
N LYS A 114 7.12 -7.02 -3.85
CA LYS A 114 7.14 -5.76 -3.11
C LYS A 114 8.30 -5.66 -2.12
N HIS A 115 8.62 -6.73 -1.41
CA HIS A 115 9.81 -6.74 -0.54
C HIS A 115 11.09 -6.57 -1.35
N TRP A 116 11.20 -7.26 -2.49
CA TRP A 116 12.32 -7.10 -3.42
C TRP A 116 12.43 -5.66 -3.94
N PHE A 117 11.32 -5.08 -4.41
CA PHE A 117 11.30 -3.72 -4.94
C PHE A 117 11.77 -2.72 -3.90
N VAL A 118 11.21 -2.77 -2.69
CA VAL A 118 11.63 -1.89 -1.58
C VAL A 118 13.12 -2.04 -1.31
N TRP A 119 13.64 -3.27 -1.26
CA TRP A 119 15.06 -3.51 -1.02
C TRP A 119 15.97 -2.94 -2.14
N VAL A 120 15.61 -3.11 -3.41
CA VAL A 120 16.40 -2.60 -4.54
C VAL A 120 16.36 -1.07 -4.63
N THR A 121 15.26 -0.45 -4.22
CA THR A 121 15.09 1.01 -4.28
C THR A 121 15.65 1.77 -3.09
N GLN A 122 16.13 1.07 -2.05
CA GLN A 122 16.84 1.66 -0.91
C GLN A 122 18.30 1.94 -1.24
#